data_AF-A0A084XWL5-F1
#
_entry.id   AF-A0A084XWL5-F1
#
_cell.length_a   1.000
_cell.length_b   1.000
_cell.length_c   1.000
_cell.angle_alpha   90.00
_cell.angle_beta   90.00
_cell.angle_gamma   90.00
#
_symmetry.space_group_name_H-M   'P 1'
#
loop_
_entity.id
_entity.type
_entity.pdbx_description
1 polymer ?
#
loop_
_entity_poly.entity_id
_entity_poly.type
_entity_poly.pdbx_seq_one_letter_code
_entity_poly.pdbx_strand_id
1 'polypeptide(L)'
;MQSEADERNLRELTEASALHRYEATLLFGQLTVYLAMLGALFNAFFRNPPLAAPDQIVLSLIGIGVTLAFAVINHRGAQHLLATIKRAEELCAELGMQIYARRVPPATVFTGLNAVRFLYVLGLVCWLGLLVRAML
;
A
#
# COMPACT_ATOMS: atom_id res chain seq x y z
N MET A 1 -29.39 13.72 -27.12
CA MET A 1 -29.25 13.67 -25.64
C MET A 1 -28.51 12.42 -25.16
N GLN A 2 -28.86 11.20 -25.60
CA GLN A 2 -28.15 9.97 -25.19
C GLN A 2 -26.64 10.00 -25.53
N SER A 3 -26.26 10.53 -26.70
CA SER A 3 -24.87 10.66 -27.13
C SER A 3 -23.98 11.54 -26.22
N GLU A 4 -24.53 12.58 -25.58
CA GLU A 4 -23.73 13.47 -24.72
C GLU A 4 -23.51 12.86 -23.33
N ALA A 5 -24.50 12.13 -22.82
CA ALA A 5 -24.39 11.40 -21.56
C ALA A 5 -23.38 10.24 -21.69
N ASP A 6 -23.43 9.52 -22.82
CA ASP A 6 -22.48 8.44 -23.10
C ASP A 6 -21.05 8.97 -23.27
N GLU A 7 -20.87 10.10 -23.96
CA GLU A 7 -19.55 10.73 -24.11
C GLU A 7 -18.99 11.21 -22.77
N ARG A 8 -19.83 11.78 -21.89
CA ARG A 8 -19.41 12.16 -20.54
C ARG A 8 -19.00 10.95 -19.72
N ASN A 9 -19.81 9.89 -19.72
CA ASN A 9 -19.55 8.67 -18.96
C ASN A 9 -18.27 7.96 -19.47
N LEU A 10 -17.99 8.01 -20.78
CA LEU A 10 -16.73 7.51 -21.37
C LEU A 10 -15.51 8.30 -20.91
N ARG A 11 -15.61 9.63 -20.82
CA ARG A 11 -14.52 10.47 -20.27
C ARG A 11 -14.28 10.14 -18.81
N GLU A 12 -15.34 10.07 -17.99
CA GLU A 12 -15.24 9.72 -16.57
C GLU A 12 -14.63 8.33 -16.37
N LEU A 13 -15.00 7.35 -17.20
CA LEU A 13 -14.41 6.01 -17.16
C LEU A 13 -12.93 6.01 -17.52
N THR A 14 -12.53 6.84 -18.48
CA THR A 14 -11.12 6.98 -18.89
C THR A 14 -10.29 7.60 -17.77
N GLU A 15 -10.82 8.64 -17.11
CA GLU A 15 -10.20 9.27 -15.94
C GLU A 15 -10.10 8.31 -14.75
N ALA A 16 -11.19 7.59 -14.43
CA ALA A 16 -11.19 6.58 -13.37
C ALA A 16 -10.17 5.47 -13.64
N SER A 17 -10.05 5.02 -14.89
CA SER A 17 -9.06 4.01 -15.29
C SER A 17 -7.62 4.52 -15.20
N ALA A 18 -7.38 5.79 -15.55
CA ALA A 18 -6.08 6.42 -15.39
C ALA A 18 -5.71 6.57 -13.90
N LEU A 19 -6.66 7.01 -13.08
CA LEU A 19 -6.49 7.15 -11.63
C LEU A 19 -6.20 5.80 -10.97
N HIS A 20 -6.93 4.74 -11.34
CA HIS A 20 -6.69 3.39 -10.85
C HIS A 20 -5.24 2.92 -11.11
N ARG A 21 -4.72 3.13 -12.33
CA ARG A 21 -3.32 2.78 -12.67
C ARG A 21 -2.32 3.60 -11.88
N TYR A 22 -2.58 4.91 -11.73
CA TYR A 22 -1.72 5.81 -10.98
C TYR A 22 -1.64 5.41 -9.50
N GLU A 23 -2.78 5.19 -8.85
CA GLU A 23 -2.86 4.77 -7.45
C GLU A 23 -2.22 3.40 -7.22
N ALA A 24 -2.46 2.44 -8.10
CA ALA A 24 -1.80 1.13 -8.04
C ALA A 24 -0.27 1.26 -8.14
N THR A 25 0.23 2.14 -9.01
CA THR A 25 1.66 2.42 -9.18
C THR A 25 2.25 3.07 -7.93
N LEU A 26 1.54 4.02 -7.33
CA LEU A 26 1.96 4.67 -6.08
C LEU A 26 2.05 3.67 -4.92
N LEU A 27 1.03 2.82 -4.75
CA LEU A 27 1.03 1.79 -3.71
C LEU A 27 2.19 0.80 -3.89
N PHE A 28 2.47 0.39 -5.13
CA PHE A 28 3.60 -0.48 -5.43
C PHE A 28 4.95 0.21 -5.17
N GLY A 29 5.08 1.49 -5.54
CA GLY A 29 6.27 2.29 -5.24
C GLY A 29 6.51 2.44 -3.73
N GLN A 30 5.45 2.71 -2.96
CA GLN A 30 5.52 2.78 -1.50
C GLN A 30 5.96 1.45 -0.88
N LEU A 31 5.43 0.33 -1.35
CA LEU A 31 5.84 -0.99 -0.88
C LEU A 31 7.32 -1.27 -1.18
N THR A 32 7.81 -0.85 -2.36
CA THR A 32 9.21 -1.02 -2.77
C THR A 32 10.15 -0.23 -1.86
N VAL A 33 9.83 1.04 -1.58
CA VAL A 33 10.60 1.86 -0.63
C VAL A 33 10.60 1.23 0.76
N TYR A 34 9.45 0.73 1.20
CA TYR A 34 9.34 0.07 2.50
C TYR A 34 10.18 -1.21 2.59
N LEU A 35 10.21 -2.03 1.54
CA LEU A 35 11.07 -3.21 1.47
C LEU A 35 12.57 -2.84 1.53
N ALA A 36 12.97 -1.76 0.88
CA ALA A 36 14.35 -1.25 0.99
C ALA A 36 14.69 -0.84 2.42
N MET A 37 13.75 -0.21 3.13
CA MET A 37 13.92 0.10 4.55
C MET A 37 14.04 -1.16 5.42
N LEU A 38 13.27 -2.21 5.13
CA LEU A 38 13.43 -3.49 5.82
C LEU A 38 14.82 -4.10 5.56
N GLY A 39 15.35 -3.98 4.35
CA GLY A 39 16.74 -4.36 4.05
C GLY A 39 17.76 -3.60 4.91
N ALA A 40 17.57 -2.28 5.09
CA ALA A 40 18.39 -1.47 5.99
C ALA A 40 18.26 -1.89 7.46
N LEU A 41 17.06 -2.27 7.90
CA LEU A 41 16.81 -2.83 9.24
C LEU A 41 17.54 -4.16 9.45
N PHE A 42 17.47 -5.08 8.49
CA PHE A 42 18.21 -6.34 8.55
C PHE A 42 19.71 -6.09 8.66
N ASN A 43 20.25 -5.15 7.88
CA ASN A 43 21.64 -4.74 8.01
C ASN A 43 21.95 -4.23 9.43
N ALA A 44 21.10 -3.39 10.02
CA ALA A 44 21.29 -2.91 11.39
C ALA A 44 21.30 -4.04 12.44
N PHE A 45 20.48 -5.07 12.26
CA PHE A 45 20.40 -6.23 13.16
C PHE A 45 21.64 -7.14 13.11
N PHE A 46 22.15 -7.38 11.91
CA PHE A 46 23.18 -8.38 11.63
C PHE A 46 24.57 -7.79 11.36
N ARG A 47 24.70 -6.46 11.37
CA ARG A 47 26.00 -5.79 11.23
C ARG A 47 26.94 -6.20 12.37
N ASN A 48 28.19 -6.46 12.00
CA ASN A 48 29.31 -6.63 12.92
C ASN A 48 30.43 -5.62 12.57
N PRO A 49 30.94 -4.82 13.53
CA PRO A 49 30.48 -4.71 14.92
C PRO A 49 29.06 -4.11 15.03
N PRO A 50 28.31 -4.42 16.10
CA PRO A 50 26.96 -3.89 16.30
C PRO A 50 26.99 -2.36 16.43
N LEU A 51 25.88 -1.71 16.06
CA LEU A 51 25.71 -0.26 16.27
C LEU A 51 25.76 0.07 17.77
N ALA A 52 26.17 1.29 18.11
CA ALA A 52 26.07 1.78 19.48
C ALA A 52 24.59 1.83 19.91
N ALA A 53 24.32 1.52 21.18
CA ALA A 53 22.97 1.56 21.76
C ALA A 53 22.17 2.85 21.46
N PRO A 54 22.73 4.08 21.61
CA PRO A 54 21.98 5.30 21.29
C PRO A 54 21.55 5.37 19.81
N ASP A 55 22.42 4.94 18.89
CA ASP A 55 22.12 4.95 17.45
C ASP A 55 21.01 3.94 17.12
N GLN A 56 21.01 2.77 17.76
CA GLN A 56 19.95 1.78 17.60
C GLN A 56 18.59 2.29 18.10
N ILE A 57 18.57 3.00 19.23
CA ILE A 57 17.34 3.59 19.79
C ILE A 57 16.78 4.63 18.82
N VAL A 58 17.62 5.58 18.38
CA VAL A 58 17.20 6.64 17.45
C VAL A 58 16.70 6.04 16.14
N LEU A 59 17.45 5.09 15.57
CA LEU A 59 17.07 4.41 14.34
C LEU A 59 15.73 3.67 14.50
N SER A 60 15.52 3.00 15.64
CA SER A 60 14.28 2.27 15.91
C SER A 60 13.07 3.19 16.04
N LEU A 61 13.20 4.32 16.74
CA LEU A 61 12.12 5.30 16.87
C LEU A 61 11.72 5.90 15.52
N ILE A 62 12.72 6.27 14.69
CA ILE A 62 12.47 6.74 13.33
C ILE A 62 11.81 5.64 12.50
N GLY A 63 12.32 4.41 12.57
CA GLY A 63 11.79 3.25 11.85
C GLY A 63 10.34 2.93 12.19
N ILE A 64 9.97 3.01 13.47
CA ILE A 64 8.59 2.87 13.95
C ILE A 64 7.71 3.97 13.37
N GLY A 65 8.13 5.24 13.51
CA GLY A 65 7.38 6.38 13.01
C GLY A 65 7.11 6.29 11.50
N VAL A 66 8.14 5.95 10.72
CA VAL A 66 8.00 5.78 9.26
C VAL A 66 7.14 4.57 8.93
N THR A 67 7.29 3.44 9.63
CA THR A 67 6.44 2.25 9.41
C THR A 67 4.96 2.57 9.62
N LEU A 68 4.62 3.30 10.69
CA LEU A 68 3.25 3.74 10.95
C LEU A 68 2.74 4.70 9.87
N ALA A 69 3.57 5.66 9.44
CA ALA A 69 3.21 6.59 8.38
C ALA A 69 2.89 5.85 7.06
N PHE A 70 3.75 4.92 6.64
CA PHE A 70 3.52 4.10 5.44
C PHE A 70 2.29 3.22 5.58
N ALA A 71 2.06 2.61 6.75
CA ALA A 71 0.88 1.80 7.00
C ALA A 71 -0.42 2.60 6.85
N VAL A 72 -0.47 3.83 7.39
CA VAL A 72 -1.64 4.73 7.27
C VAL A 72 -1.84 5.19 5.83
N ILE A 73 -0.77 5.61 5.15
CA ILE A 73 -0.85 6.06 3.75
C ILE A 73 -1.34 4.93 2.85
N ASN A 74 -0.77 3.73 2.98
CA ASN A 74 -1.18 2.57 2.20
C ASN A 74 -2.63 2.16 2.50
N HIS A 75 -3.07 2.25 3.77
CA HIS A 75 -4.46 1.97 4.13
C HIS A 75 -5.43 2.93 3.43
N ARG A 76 -5.14 4.24 3.46
CA ARG A 76 -5.96 5.26 2.79
C ARG A 76 -5.92 5.09 1.28
N GLY A 77 -4.74 4.91 0.69
CA GLY A 77 -4.59 4.72 -0.75
C GLY A 77 -5.35 3.49 -1.25
N ALA A 78 -5.35 2.39 -0.49
CA ALA A 78 -6.11 1.21 -0.86
C ALA A 78 -7.64 1.42 -0.75
N GLN A 79 -8.12 2.23 0.20
CA GLN A 79 -9.54 2.61 0.26
C GLN A 79 -9.96 3.45 -0.96
N HIS A 80 -9.13 4.41 -1.37
CA HIS A 80 -9.36 5.21 -2.57
C HIS A 80 -9.36 4.35 -3.83
N LEU A 81 -8.40 3.44 -3.97
CA LEU A 81 -8.32 2.52 -5.10
C LEU A 81 -9.60 1.67 -5.23
N LEU A 82 -10.10 1.13 -4.12
CA LEU A 82 -11.35 0.35 -4.11
C LEU A 82 -12.57 1.20 -4.50
N ALA A 83 -12.63 2.46 -4.06
CA ALA A 83 -13.70 3.38 -4.44
C ALA A 83 -13.66 3.71 -5.94
N THR A 84 -12.47 3.95 -6.50
CA THR A 84 -12.26 4.20 -7.93
C THR A 84 -12.66 2.99 -8.78
N ILE A 85 -12.28 1.78 -8.35
CA ILE A 85 -12.68 0.54 -9.03
C ILE A 85 -14.20 0.39 -9.03
N LYS A 86 -14.85 0.57 -7.88
CA LYS A 86 -16.31 0.48 -7.77
C LYS A 86 -17.00 1.47 -8.69
N ARG A 87 -16.51 2.72 -8.76
CA ARG A 87 -17.06 3.73 -9.66
C ARG A 87 -16.88 3.36 -11.15
N ALA A 88 -15.72 2.82 -11.51
CA ALA A 88 -15.46 2.34 -12.86
C ALA A 88 -16.37 1.14 -13.25
N GLU A 89 -16.69 0.26 -12.29
CA GLU A 89 -17.66 -0.83 -12.47
C GLU A 89 -19.08 -0.29 -12.73
N GLU A 90 -19.54 0.69 -11.96
CA GLU A 90 -20.84 1.36 -12.17
C GLU A 90 -20.92 2.00 -13.56
N LEU A 91 -19.89 2.76 -13.97
CA LEU A 91 -19.83 3.39 -15.29
C LEU A 91 -19.81 2.37 -16.44
N CYS A 92 -19.10 1.25 -16.26
CA CYS A 92 -19.10 0.16 -17.22
C CYS A 92 -20.51 -0.46 -17.37
N ALA A 93 -21.24 -0.64 -16.27
CA ALA A 93 -22.60 -1.15 -16.29
C ALA A 93 -23.56 -0.18 -17.02
N GLU A 94 -23.44 1.13 -16.78
CA GLU A 94 -24.24 2.16 -17.47
C GLU A 94 -23.96 2.20 -18.99
N LEU A 95 -22.71 1.97 -19.40
CA LEU A 95 -22.29 1.98 -20.81
C LEU A 95 -22.44 0.61 -21.50
N GLY A 96 -22.97 -0.41 -20.81
CA GLY A 96 -23.08 -1.77 -21.35
C GLY A 96 -21.75 -2.47 -21.62
N MET A 97 -20.66 -2.01 -21.00
CA MET A 97 -19.31 -2.55 -21.14
C MET A 97 -18.97 -3.55 -20.03
N GLN A 98 -18.08 -4.50 -20.34
CA GLN A 98 -17.64 -5.55 -19.40
C GLN A 98 -16.16 -5.47 -19.02
N ILE A 99 -15.51 -4.31 -19.17
CA ILE A 99 -14.06 -4.14 -18.94
C ILE A 99 -13.70 -4.40 -17.48
N TYR A 100 -14.50 -3.85 -16.55
CA TYR A 100 -14.39 -4.12 -15.12
C TYR A 100 -15.36 -5.20 -14.63
N ALA A 101 -16.23 -5.69 -15.51
CA ALA A 101 -17.19 -6.72 -15.14
C ALA A 101 -16.46 -8.05 -14.94
N ARG A 102 -16.36 -8.43 -13.66
CA ARG A 102 -16.24 -9.82 -13.21
C ARG A 102 -14.84 -10.45 -13.36
N ARG A 103 -13.96 -10.07 -12.44
CA ARG A 103 -13.15 -11.06 -11.70
C ARG A 103 -13.16 -10.65 -10.23
N VAL A 104 -14.27 -10.90 -9.52
CA VAL A 104 -14.26 -10.85 -8.06
C VAL A 104 -13.28 -11.93 -7.62
N PRO A 105 -12.07 -11.59 -7.12
CA PRO A 105 -11.18 -12.61 -6.60
C PRO A 105 -11.91 -13.25 -5.41
N PRO A 106 -11.86 -14.57 -5.23
CA PRO A 106 -12.48 -15.19 -4.06
C PRO A 106 -11.96 -14.47 -2.81
N ALA A 107 -12.87 -14.13 -1.90
CA ALA A 107 -12.56 -13.44 -0.64
C ALA A 107 -11.76 -14.39 0.27
N THR A 108 -10.48 -14.55 -0.04
CA THR A 108 -9.55 -15.34 0.76
C THR A 108 -8.92 -14.44 1.81
N VAL A 109 -8.50 -15.04 2.93
CA VAL A 109 -7.77 -14.33 4.00
C VAL A 109 -6.47 -13.72 3.44
N PHE A 110 -5.90 -14.34 2.40
CA PHE A 110 -4.74 -13.88 1.63
C PHE A 110 -5.13 -13.00 0.43
N THR A 111 -5.90 -11.95 0.67
CA THR A 111 -5.97 -10.84 -0.29
C THR A 111 -4.67 -10.05 -0.25
N GLY A 112 -4.23 -9.50 -1.40
CA GLY A 112 -2.99 -8.70 -1.48
C GLY A 112 -2.94 -7.55 -0.47
N LEU A 113 -4.11 -6.97 -0.12
CA LEU A 113 -4.26 -5.96 0.93
C LEU A 113 -3.86 -6.47 2.33
N ASN A 114 -4.26 -7.69 2.69
CA ASN A 114 -3.93 -8.28 3.99
C ASN A 114 -2.44 -8.67 4.06
N ALA A 115 -1.86 -9.14 2.95
CA ALA A 115 -0.42 -9.42 2.88
C ALA A 115 0.42 -8.17 3.14
N VAL A 116 0.04 -7.03 2.56
CA VAL A 116 0.73 -5.75 2.80
C VAL A 116 0.57 -5.27 4.24
N ARG A 117 -0.61 -5.42 4.85
CA ARG A 117 -0.81 -5.12 6.27
C ARG A 117 0.09 -5.97 7.16
N PHE A 118 0.22 -7.26 6.86
CA PHE A 118 1.10 -8.16 7.60
C PHE A 118 2.57 -7.73 7.50
N LEU A 119 3.02 -7.25 6.34
CA LEU A 119 4.37 -6.71 6.18
C LEU A 119 4.64 -5.50 7.09
N TYR A 120 3.70 -4.58 7.21
CA TYR A 120 3.85 -3.43 8.13
C TYR A 120 3.87 -3.86 9.60
N VAL A 121 3.03 -4.82 9.99
CA VAL A 121 3.03 -5.38 11.35
C VAL A 121 4.36 -6.07 11.64
N LEU A 122 4.86 -6.89 10.70
CA LEU A 122 6.15 -7.56 10.82
C LEU A 122 7.28 -6.55 10.98
N GLY A 123 7.33 -5.52 10.13
CA GLY A 123 8.35 -4.48 10.24
C GLY A 123 8.27 -3.72 11.57
N LEU A 124 7.07 -3.41 12.05
CA LEU A 124 6.86 -2.79 13.37
C LEU A 124 7.42 -3.67 14.50
N VAL A 125 7.13 -4.97 14.47
CA VAL A 125 7.65 -5.94 15.46
C VAL A 125 9.18 -6.01 15.39
N CYS A 126 9.77 -6.00 14.20
CA CYS A 126 11.23 -5.98 14.05
C CYS A 126 11.86 -4.71 14.63
N TRP A 127 11.26 -3.54 14.39
CA TRP A 127 11.74 -2.28 14.98
C TRP A 127 11.63 -2.27 16.51
N LEU A 128 10.53 -2.78 17.05
CA LEU A 128 10.36 -2.94 18.50
C LEU A 128 11.40 -3.92 19.08
N GLY A 129 11.68 -5.01 18.37
CA GLY A 129 12.72 -5.95 18.75
C GLY A 129 14.12 -5.31 18.80
N LEU A 130 14.44 -4.44 17.83
CA LEU A 130 15.70 -3.70 17.82
C LEU A 130 15.77 -2.71 19.00
N LEU A 131 14.67 -2.02 19.28
CA LEU A 131 14.57 -1.08 20.40
C LEU A 131 14.78 -1.79 21.74
N VAL A 132 14.11 -2.92 21.95
CA VAL A 132 14.27 -3.72 23.18
C VAL A 132 15.71 -4.23 23.32
N ARG A 133 16.31 -4.73 22.23
CA ARG A 133 17.71 -5.18 22.22
C ARG A 133 18.68 -4.06 22.59
N ALA A 134 18.40 -2.81 22.20
CA ALA A 134 19.25 -1.67 22.51
C ALA A 134 19.12 -1.17 23.96
N MET A 135 18.03 -1.55 24.65
CA MET A 135 17.78 -1.21 26.05
C MET A 135 18.28 -2.25 27.05
N LEU A 136 18.58 -3.46 26.58
CA LEU A 136 19.16 -4.57 27.35
C LEU A 136 20.69 -4.52 27.30
#